data_AF-A0A7K4D864-F1
#
_entry.id   AF-A0A7K4D864-F1
#
_cell.length_a   1.000
_cell.length_b   1.000
_cell.length_c   1.000
_cell.angle_alpha   90.00
_cell.angle_beta   90.00
_cell.angle_gamma   90.00
#
_symmetry.space_group_name_H-M   'P 1'
#
loop_
_entity.id
_entity.type
_entity.pdbx_description
1 polymer ?
#
loop_
_entity_poly.entity_id
_entity_poly.type
_entity_poly.pdbx_seq_one_letter_code
_entity_poly.pdbx_strand_id
1 'polypeptide(L)'
;MRYLTKSRFTLAIECLTKLYYVNKPEYANNSLDDPFLLELAKGGYQVGELAKYIFSNDPVADKITIDSDNNDEALKLTKEKLLSHSNTIIAEAAFNYEFLFVRVDILEKKGNILSMYEVKSKSVDGDNEKFLTKKEDKVIAEWSSYLYDIAFQKYVLSRAETTKDFTLIPFLILVDKTKTSSIDGMNRMFKVIRKGKNSKEVIVQPGLKKSDLDTSVLKIINVSEYVDKII
;
A
#
# COMPACT_ATOMS: atom_id res chain seq x y z
N MET A 1 -0.28 -17.97 14.55
CA MET A 1 -0.10 -18.53 13.19
C MET A 1 1.00 -17.75 12.47
N ARG A 2 1.88 -18.39 11.68
CA ARG A 2 2.93 -17.67 10.92
C ARG A 2 2.43 -17.38 9.51
N TYR A 3 2.03 -16.14 9.23
CA TYR A 3 1.55 -15.74 7.91
C TYR A 3 2.69 -15.55 6.89
N LEU A 4 2.38 -15.84 5.62
CA LEU A 4 3.09 -15.31 4.46
C LEU A 4 2.50 -13.92 4.18
N THR A 5 3.23 -12.89 4.62
CA THR A 5 2.86 -11.49 4.37
C THR A 5 3.40 -11.02 3.02
N LYS A 6 2.85 -9.91 2.52
CA LYS A 6 3.35 -9.16 1.35
C LYS A 6 4.88 -9.03 1.32
N SER A 7 5.50 -8.48 2.38
CA SER A 7 6.96 -8.33 2.46
C SER A 7 7.73 -9.66 2.35
N ARG A 8 7.17 -10.75 2.88
CA ARG A 8 7.78 -12.08 2.82
C ARG A 8 7.60 -12.73 1.45
N PHE A 9 6.48 -12.48 0.79
CA PHE A 9 6.23 -12.92 -0.57
C PHE A 9 7.23 -12.26 -1.54
N THR A 10 7.39 -10.93 -1.47
CA THR A 10 8.40 -10.20 -2.25
C THR A 10 9.81 -10.74 -1.99
N LEU A 11 10.16 -10.99 -0.73
CA LEU A 11 11.45 -11.57 -0.35
C LEU A 11 11.67 -12.97 -0.97
N ALA A 12 10.62 -13.80 -1.03
CA ALA A 12 10.69 -15.14 -1.61
C ALA A 12 10.86 -15.11 -3.14
N ILE A 13 10.25 -14.15 -3.83
CA ILE A 13 10.43 -13.95 -5.27
C ILE A 13 11.88 -13.61 -5.59
N GLU A 14 12.53 -12.80 -4.76
CA GLU A 14 13.97 -12.52 -4.94
C GLU A 14 14.82 -13.77 -4.69
N CYS A 15 14.56 -14.47 -3.58
CA CYS A 15 15.27 -15.69 -3.22
C CYS A 15 14.50 -16.46 -2.14
N LEU A 16 14.03 -17.67 -2.46
CA LEU A 16 13.31 -18.52 -1.51
C LEU A 16 14.10 -18.77 -0.21
N THR A 17 15.43 -18.87 -0.30
CA THR A 17 16.28 -19.09 0.86
C THR A 17 16.23 -17.92 1.86
N LYS A 18 16.04 -16.67 1.40
CA LYS A 18 15.87 -15.52 2.30
C LYS A 18 14.61 -15.65 3.16
N LEU A 19 13.54 -16.28 2.65
CA LEU A 19 12.32 -16.54 3.42
C LEU A 19 12.56 -17.46 4.63
N TYR A 20 13.52 -18.39 4.52
CA TYR A 20 13.89 -19.27 5.62
C TYR A 20 14.62 -18.53 6.75
N TYR A 21 15.47 -17.57 6.40
CA TYR A 21 16.29 -16.81 7.36
C TYR A 21 15.58 -15.59 7.97
N VAL A 22 14.54 -15.05 7.32
CA VAL A 22 13.87 -13.84 7.79
C VAL A 22 13.32 -13.98 9.21
N ASN A 23 13.58 -12.97 10.06
CA ASN A 23 13.19 -12.88 11.47
C ASN A 23 13.79 -13.95 12.41
N LYS A 24 14.83 -14.66 11.98
CA LYS A 24 15.62 -15.52 12.87
C LYS A 24 16.72 -14.71 13.56
N PRO A 25 16.77 -14.68 14.89
CA PRO A 25 17.72 -13.83 15.62
C PRO A 25 19.18 -14.27 15.43
N GLU A 26 19.43 -15.50 14.99
CA GLU A 26 20.78 -16.02 14.75
C GLU A 26 21.45 -15.45 13.50
N TYR A 27 20.72 -14.72 12.65
CA TYR A 27 21.23 -14.18 11.38
C TYR A 27 21.19 -12.65 11.39
N ALA A 28 22.32 -12.02 11.10
CA ALA A 28 22.40 -10.57 11.00
C ALA A 28 21.57 -10.06 9.82
N ASN A 29 20.77 -9.00 10.05
CA ASN A 29 20.06 -8.29 8.99
C ASN A 29 20.55 -6.85 8.89
N ASN A 30 21.57 -6.64 8.06
CA ASN A 30 22.22 -5.35 7.88
C ASN A 30 21.30 -4.28 7.27
N SER A 31 20.14 -4.67 6.71
CA SER A 31 19.19 -3.71 6.14
C SER A 31 18.39 -2.92 7.19
N LEU A 32 18.37 -3.39 8.46
CA LEU A 32 17.57 -2.75 9.52
C LEU A 32 18.21 -1.46 10.05
N ASP A 33 19.53 -1.36 10.00
CA ASP A 33 20.30 -0.25 10.57
C ASP A 33 20.96 0.63 9.50
N ASP A 34 20.70 0.38 8.22
CA ASP A 34 21.26 1.18 7.11
C ASP A 34 20.57 2.56 7.05
N PRO A 35 21.29 3.67 7.31
CA PRO A 35 20.72 5.02 7.31
C PRO A 35 20.12 5.43 5.95
N PHE A 36 20.69 4.95 4.85
CA PHE A 36 20.20 5.26 3.50
C PHE A 36 18.88 4.56 3.22
N LEU A 37 18.76 3.27 3.55
CA LEU A 37 17.49 2.54 3.43
C LEU A 37 16.42 3.13 4.37
N LEU A 38 16.84 3.61 5.55
CA LEU A 38 15.95 4.28 6.48
C LEU A 38 15.41 5.61 5.92
N GLU A 39 16.23 6.42 5.26
CA GLU A 39 15.79 7.65 4.57
C GLU A 39 14.88 7.34 3.37
N LEU A 40 15.23 6.35 2.55
CA LEU A 40 14.41 5.94 1.41
C LEU A 40 13.00 5.50 1.85
N ALA A 41 12.91 4.76 2.97
CA ALA A 41 11.64 4.37 3.56
C ALA A 41 10.81 5.57 4.06
N LYS A 42 11.44 6.65 4.53
CA LYS A 42 10.71 7.87 4.95
C LYS A 42 9.90 8.47 3.82
N GLY A 43 10.47 8.55 2.62
CA GLY A 43 9.74 9.03 1.44
C GLY A 43 8.50 8.17 1.14
N GLY A 44 8.61 6.85 1.27
CA GLY A 44 7.47 5.93 1.14
C GLY A 44 6.34 6.22 2.12
N TYR A 45 6.67 6.39 3.41
CA TYR A 45 5.69 6.70 4.45
C TYR A 45 4.97 8.03 4.21
N GLN A 46 5.68 9.06 3.77
CA GLN A 46 5.09 10.37 3.49
C GLN A 46 4.13 10.32 2.30
N VAL A 47 4.50 9.60 1.23
CA VAL A 47 3.62 9.41 0.06
C VAL A 47 2.38 8.60 0.45
N GLY A 48 2.53 7.58 1.31
CA GLY A 48 1.41 6.81 1.88
C GLY A 48 0.41 7.69 2.62
N GLU A 49 0.87 8.57 3.50
CA GLU A 49 -0.03 9.51 4.19
C GLU A 49 -0.66 10.54 3.25
N LEU A 50 0.09 11.09 2.30
CA LEU A 50 -0.44 12.03 1.30
C LEU A 50 -1.56 11.39 0.47
N ALA A 51 -1.41 10.12 0.07
CA ALA A 51 -2.40 9.42 -0.74
C ALA A 51 -3.77 9.30 -0.06
N LYS A 52 -3.84 9.25 1.28
CA LYS A 52 -5.10 9.21 2.03
C LYS A 52 -5.97 10.45 1.76
N TYR A 53 -5.34 11.61 1.52
CA TYR A 53 -6.04 12.87 1.21
C TYR A 53 -6.65 12.91 -0.18
N ILE A 54 -6.36 11.94 -1.05
CA ILE A 54 -7.11 11.78 -2.30
C ILE A 54 -8.58 11.44 -1.96
N PHE A 55 -8.79 10.59 -0.96
CA PHE A 55 -10.08 9.95 -0.66
C PHE A 55 -10.85 10.56 0.52
N SER A 56 -10.15 11.28 1.41
CA SER A 56 -10.76 11.94 2.56
C SER A 56 -10.24 13.37 2.70
N ASN A 57 -11.11 14.28 3.12
CA ASN A 57 -10.71 15.66 3.38
C ASN A 57 -9.86 15.79 4.66
N ASP A 58 -10.10 14.91 5.64
CA ASP A 58 -9.33 14.81 6.89
C ASP A 58 -9.28 13.33 7.33
N PRO A 59 -8.29 12.56 6.83
CA PRO A 59 -8.17 11.14 7.13
C PRO A 59 -8.06 10.79 8.62
N VAL A 60 -7.54 11.74 9.43
CA VAL A 60 -7.33 11.57 10.87
C VAL A 60 -8.67 11.72 11.59
N ALA A 61 -9.42 12.80 11.32
CA ALA A 61 -10.75 13.00 11.91
C ALA A 61 -11.75 11.93 11.47
N ASP A 62 -11.68 11.51 10.20
CA ASP A 62 -12.53 10.46 9.63
C ASP A 62 -12.15 9.04 10.13
N LYS A 63 -11.00 8.91 10.82
CA LYS A 63 -10.49 7.65 11.38
C LYS A 63 -10.46 6.51 10.37
N ILE A 64 -9.98 6.79 9.15
CA ILE A 64 -10.00 5.80 8.06
C ILE A 64 -8.93 4.72 8.23
N THR A 65 -7.85 5.00 8.97
CA THR A 65 -6.71 4.07 9.13
C THR A 65 -6.98 3.02 10.22
N ILE A 66 -6.68 1.75 9.93
CA ILE A 66 -6.65 0.67 10.92
C ILE A 66 -5.30 0.68 11.66
N ASP A 67 -5.25 1.32 12.82
CA ASP A 67 -4.05 1.41 13.67
C ASP A 67 -4.04 0.29 14.71
N SER A 68 -3.76 -0.95 14.27
CA SER A 68 -3.50 -2.08 15.17
C SER A 68 -2.40 -2.99 14.64
N ASP A 69 -1.40 -3.22 15.49
CA ASP A 69 -0.33 -4.19 15.28
C ASP A 69 -0.81 -5.65 15.46
N ASN A 70 -1.98 -5.85 16.07
CA ASN A 70 -2.58 -7.17 16.22
C ASN A 70 -3.38 -7.54 14.95
N ASN A 71 -2.98 -8.62 14.29
CA ASN A 71 -3.61 -9.05 13.04
C ASN A 71 -5.09 -9.42 13.19
N ASP A 72 -5.48 -10.08 14.29
CA ASP A 72 -6.86 -10.51 14.50
C ASP A 72 -7.77 -9.30 14.76
N GLU A 73 -7.26 -8.31 15.50
CA GLU A 73 -7.95 -7.04 15.70
C GLU A 73 -8.07 -6.25 14.38
N ALA A 74 -7.00 -6.18 13.59
CA ALA A 74 -7.03 -5.50 12.30
C ALA A 74 -8.04 -6.14 11.32
N LEU A 75 -8.11 -7.47 11.27
CA LEU A 75 -9.11 -8.21 10.49
C LEU A 75 -10.53 -7.90 10.95
N LYS A 76 -10.76 -7.91 12.27
CA LYS A 76 -12.06 -7.58 12.88
C LYS A 76 -12.50 -6.17 12.53
N LEU A 77 -11.65 -5.16 12.76
CA LEU A 77 -11.97 -3.75 12.49
C LEU A 77 -12.22 -3.50 11.00
N THR A 78 -11.46 -4.15 10.12
CA THR A 78 -11.66 -4.07 8.66
C THR A 78 -13.03 -4.61 8.28
N LYS A 79 -13.40 -5.80 8.80
CA LYS A 79 -14.72 -6.42 8.56
C LYS A 79 -15.86 -5.54 9.07
N GLU A 80 -15.74 -5.00 10.28
CA GLU A 80 -16.77 -4.12 10.86
C GLU A 80 -17.00 -2.87 10.00
N LYS A 81 -15.92 -2.20 9.55
CA LYS A 81 -16.02 -1.04 8.66
C LYS A 81 -16.66 -1.41 7.31
N LEU A 82 -16.26 -2.52 6.70
CA LEU A 82 -16.85 -2.97 5.42
C LEU A 82 -18.34 -3.27 5.52
N LEU A 83 -18.82 -3.81 6.65
CA LEU A 83 -20.23 -4.14 6.85
C LEU A 83 -21.08 -2.91 7.22
N SER A 84 -20.48 -1.91 7.86
CA SER A 84 -21.20 -0.77 8.42
C SER A 84 -21.84 0.17 7.40
N HIS A 85 -21.25 0.32 6.21
CA HIS A 85 -21.69 1.30 5.21
C HIS A 85 -21.63 0.74 3.79
N SER A 86 -22.51 1.21 2.91
CA SER A 86 -22.46 0.89 1.47
C SER A 86 -21.22 1.49 0.80
N ASN A 87 -20.76 2.65 1.29
CA ASN A 87 -19.56 3.34 0.83
C ASN A 87 -18.62 3.57 2.03
N THR A 88 -17.35 3.19 1.91
CA THR A 88 -16.36 3.42 2.98
C THR A 88 -14.94 3.47 2.43
N ILE A 89 -14.08 4.24 3.11
CA ILE A 89 -12.64 4.28 2.86
C ILE A 89 -11.93 3.69 4.08
N ILE A 90 -11.04 2.74 3.84
CA ILE A 90 -10.27 2.08 4.90
C ILE A 90 -8.80 2.08 4.46
N ALA A 91 -7.95 2.76 5.20
CA ALA A 91 -6.50 2.66 5.03
C ALA A 91 -5.94 1.53 5.92
N GLU A 92 -4.91 0.85 5.43
CA GLU A 92 -4.30 -0.33 6.09
C GLU A 92 -5.30 -1.48 6.34
N ALA A 93 -6.24 -1.66 5.41
CA ALA A 93 -7.30 -2.67 5.51
C ALA A 93 -6.71 -4.09 5.47
N ALA A 94 -7.00 -4.90 6.49
CA ALA A 94 -6.41 -6.22 6.67
C ALA A 94 -7.31 -7.34 6.13
N PHE A 95 -6.69 -8.30 5.43
CA PHE A 95 -7.36 -9.49 4.89
C PHE A 95 -6.47 -10.72 5.04
N ASN A 96 -7.09 -11.88 5.15
CA ASN A 96 -6.41 -13.16 5.17
C ASN A 96 -7.14 -14.20 4.33
N TYR A 97 -6.37 -15.16 3.84
CA TYR A 97 -6.85 -16.38 3.23
C TYR A 97 -5.86 -17.50 3.54
N GLU A 98 -6.31 -18.55 4.23
CA GLU A 98 -5.44 -19.60 4.78
C GLU A 98 -4.26 -19.01 5.58
N PHE A 99 -3.03 -19.26 5.15
CA PHE A 99 -1.79 -18.76 5.75
C PHE A 99 -1.28 -17.46 5.09
N LEU A 100 -2.06 -16.85 4.19
CA LEU A 100 -1.73 -15.57 3.54
C LEU A 100 -2.35 -14.41 4.32
N PHE A 101 -1.62 -13.31 4.44
CA PHE A 101 -2.09 -12.10 5.10
C PHE A 101 -1.61 -10.85 4.37
N VAL A 102 -2.52 -9.91 4.14
CA VAL A 102 -2.22 -8.63 3.48
C VAL A 102 -2.85 -7.47 4.21
N ARG A 103 -2.18 -6.32 4.14
CA ARG A 103 -2.74 -5.01 4.44
C ARG A 103 -2.72 -4.22 3.14
N VAL A 104 -3.89 -3.78 2.72
CA VAL A 104 -4.06 -2.93 1.54
C VAL A 104 -3.88 -1.49 1.99
N ASP A 105 -3.00 -0.75 1.34
CA ASP A 105 -2.66 0.62 1.75
C ASP A 105 -3.92 1.50 1.84
N ILE A 106 -4.77 1.49 0.79
CA ILE A 106 -6.09 2.12 0.80
C ILE A 106 -7.12 1.24 0.09
N LEU A 107 -8.26 1.01 0.72
CA LEU A 107 -9.42 0.31 0.16
C LEU A 107 -10.62 1.26 0.10
N GLU A 108 -11.21 1.41 -1.07
CA GLU A 108 -12.47 2.13 -1.27
C GLU A 108 -13.58 1.15 -1.63
N LYS A 109 -14.61 1.11 -0.81
CA LYS A 109 -15.86 0.41 -1.11
C LYS A 109 -16.86 1.40 -1.70
N LYS A 110 -17.45 1.03 -2.84
CA LYS A 110 -18.62 1.69 -3.44
C LYS A 110 -19.63 0.64 -3.85
N GLY A 111 -20.66 0.43 -3.05
CA GLY A 111 -21.64 -0.65 -3.27
C GLY A 111 -20.96 -2.02 -3.22
N ASN A 112 -20.95 -2.74 -4.35
CA ASN A 112 -20.34 -4.06 -4.53
C ASN A 112 -18.94 -4.02 -5.17
N ILE A 113 -18.36 -2.83 -5.35
CA ILE A 113 -17.01 -2.64 -5.90
C ILE A 113 -16.06 -2.33 -4.75
N LEU A 114 -14.92 -3.03 -4.74
CA LEU A 114 -13.76 -2.72 -3.90
C LEU A 114 -12.60 -2.30 -4.79
N SER A 115 -12.27 -1.01 -4.76
CA SER A 115 -11.07 -0.47 -5.37
C SER A 115 -9.92 -0.57 -4.38
N MET A 116 -8.88 -1.33 -4.73
CA MET A 116 -7.69 -1.52 -3.92
C MET A 116 -6.58 -0.63 -4.47
N TYR A 117 -6.02 0.25 -3.64
CA TYR A 117 -4.96 1.16 -4.06
C TYR A 117 -3.67 0.81 -3.31
N GLU A 118 -2.65 0.45 -4.08
CA GLU A 118 -1.28 0.27 -3.60
C GLU A 118 -0.50 1.56 -3.85
N VAL A 119 0.19 2.09 -2.83
CA VAL A 119 0.88 3.37 -2.89
C VAL A 119 2.38 3.16 -2.94
N LYS A 120 3.05 3.75 -3.95
CA LYS A 120 4.52 3.69 -4.08
C LYS A 120 5.08 5.09 -4.29
N SER A 121 6.22 5.37 -3.65
CA SER A 121 7.01 6.59 -3.88
C SER A 121 7.79 6.57 -5.19
N LYS A 122 7.70 5.48 -5.98
CA LYS A 122 8.26 5.42 -7.32
C LYS A 122 7.53 6.42 -8.23
N SER A 123 8.30 7.09 -9.08
CA SER A 123 7.77 8.08 -10.00
C SER A 123 7.39 7.49 -11.35
N VAL A 124 6.47 8.17 -12.04
CA VAL A 124 6.01 7.85 -13.40
C VAL A 124 6.00 9.07 -14.29
N ASP A 125 6.11 8.85 -15.60
CA ASP A 125 6.09 9.90 -16.63
C ASP A 125 4.68 10.17 -17.17
N GLY A 126 3.80 10.66 -16.30
CA GLY A 126 2.42 10.94 -16.67
C GLY A 126 1.75 9.72 -17.29
N ASP A 127 1.15 9.89 -18.49
CA ASP A 127 0.44 8.83 -19.22
C ASP A 127 1.34 7.98 -20.13
N ASN A 128 2.64 8.29 -20.22
CA ASN A 128 3.56 7.60 -21.13
C ASN A 128 4.17 6.32 -20.54
N GLU A 129 3.80 5.98 -19.30
CA GLU A 129 4.36 4.84 -18.59
C GLU A 129 3.93 3.51 -19.21
N LYS A 130 4.88 2.58 -19.36
CA LYS A 130 4.63 1.26 -19.98
C LYS A 130 4.85 0.16 -18.96
N PHE A 131 3.81 -0.63 -18.71
CA PHE A 131 3.88 -1.76 -17.79
C PHE A 131 4.23 -3.08 -18.46
N LEU A 132 4.01 -3.18 -19.78
CA LEU A 132 4.24 -4.40 -20.57
C LEU A 132 5.44 -4.28 -21.51
N THR A 133 6.00 -5.44 -21.87
CA THR A 133 6.98 -5.56 -22.94
C THR A 133 6.42 -5.03 -24.25
N LYS A 134 7.29 -4.74 -25.24
CA LYS A 134 6.85 -4.35 -26.59
C LYS A 134 5.92 -5.37 -27.28
N LYS A 135 5.94 -6.63 -26.83
CA LYS A 135 5.08 -7.71 -27.35
C LYS A 135 3.78 -7.86 -26.56
N GLU A 136 3.62 -7.12 -25.46
CA GLU A 136 2.45 -7.14 -24.57
C GLU A 136 2.14 -8.53 -23.94
N ASP A 137 3.15 -9.40 -23.96
CA ASP A 137 3.08 -10.78 -23.47
C ASP A 137 3.49 -10.90 -22.00
N LYS A 138 4.27 -9.95 -21.48
CA LYS A 138 4.83 -9.96 -20.13
C LYS A 138 4.89 -8.57 -19.54
N VAL A 139 4.86 -8.51 -18.21
CA VAL A 139 5.19 -7.30 -17.44
C VAL A 139 6.69 -7.01 -17.56
N ILE A 140 7.08 -5.74 -17.70
CA ILE A 140 8.50 -5.36 -17.72
C ILE A 140 9.12 -5.54 -16.33
N ALA A 141 10.41 -5.92 -16.30
CA ALA A 141 11.13 -6.22 -15.06
C ALA A 141 11.12 -5.05 -14.06
N GLU A 142 11.06 -3.81 -14.55
CA GLU A 142 10.98 -2.62 -13.72
C GLU A 142 9.70 -2.54 -12.86
N TRP A 143 8.58 -3.04 -13.38
CA TRP A 143 7.27 -2.99 -12.72
C TRP A 143 6.86 -4.33 -12.09
N SER A 144 7.60 -5.41 -12.38
CA SER A 144 7.20 -6.75 -11.97
C SER A 144 7.03 -6.92 -10.47
N SER A 145 7.94 -6.36 -9.65
CA SER A 145 7.84 -6.47 -8.19
C SER A 145 6.58 -5.79 -7.64
N TYR A 146 6.22 -4.63 -8.17
CA TYR A 146 5.03 -3.87 -7.76
C TYR A 146 3.73 -4.53 -8.25
N LEU A 147 3.73 -5.08 -9.47
CA LEU A 147 2.56 -5.76 -10.01
C LEU A 147 2.35 -7.15 -9.37
N TYR A 148 3.41 -7.88 -9.03
CA TYR A 148 3.31 -9.12 -8.26
C TYR A 148 2.79 -8.87 -6.84
N ASP A 149 3.19 -7.76 -6.22
CA ASP A 149 2.69 -7.33 -4.92
C ASP A 149 1.17 -7.10 -4.96
N ILE A 150 0.69 -6.27 -5.90
CA ILE A 150 -0.75 -6.03 -6.07
C ILE A 150 -1.50 -7.31 -6.44
N ALA A 151 -0.92 -8.15 -7.31
CA ALA A 151 -1.52 -9.43 -7.69
C ALA A 151 -1.67 -10.36 -6.47
N PHE A 152 -0.66 -10.44 -5.61
CA PHE A 152 -0.74 -11.19 -4.36
C PHE A 152 -1.87 -10.68 -3.46
N GLN A 153 -2.00 -9.36 -3.31
CA GLN A 153 -3.09 -8.76 -2.55
C GLN A 153 -4.45 -9.07 -3.15
N LYS A 154 -4.65 -8.85 -4.46
CA LYS A 154 -5.89 -9.15 -5.17
C LYS A 154 -6.25 -10.63 -5.02
N TYR A 155 -5.27 -11.53 -5.12
CA TYR A 155 -5.48 -12.96 -4.90
C TYR A 155 -6.03 -13.23 -3.49
N VAL A 156 -5.41 -12.70 -2.44
CA VAL A 156 -5.88 -12.89 -1.06
C VAL A 156 -7.29 -12.33 -0.87
N LEU A 157 -7.58 -11.12 -1.35
CA LEU A 157 -8.92 -10.53 -1.23
C LEU A 157 -9.96 -11.28 -2.05
N SER A 158 -9.62 -11.81 -3.23
CA SER A 158 -10.57 -12.57 -4.06
C SER A 158 -11.01 -13.88 -3.40
N ARG A 159 -10.21 -14.38 -2.45
CA ARG A 159 -10.45 -15.63 -1.72
C ARG A 159 -10.93 -15.41 -0.28
N ALA A 160 -10.73 -14.21 0.27
CA ALA A 160 -11.15 -13.89 1.63
C ALA A 160 -12.67 -13.90 1.75
N GLU A 161 -13.17 -14.55 2.80
CA GLU A 161 -14.62 -14.72 3.04
C GLU A 161 -15.37 -13.38 3.12
N THR A 162 -14.71 -12.32 3.60
CA THR A 162 -15.29 -10.97 3.72
C THR A 162 -15.47 -10.24 2.39
N THR A 163 -14.80 -10.69 1.33
CA THR A 163 -14.71 -9.96 0.05
C THR A 163 -15.01 -10.81 -1.19
N LYS A 164 -15.38 -12.09 -1.02
CA LYS A 164 -15.63 -13.05 -2.11
C LYS A 164 -16.71 -12.62 -3.12
N ASP A 165 -17.69 -11.85 -2.68
CA ASP A 165 -18.82 -11.40 -3.51
C ASP A 165 -18.62 -10.00 -4.11
N PHE A 166 -17.45 -9.39 -3.89
CA PHE A 166 -17.13 -8.05 -4.39
C PHE A 166 -16.38 -8.10 -5.71
N THR A 167 -16.62 -7.11 -6.57
CA THR A 167 -15.76 -6.84 -7.72
C THR A 167 -14.51 -6.12 -7.26
N LEU A 168 -13.34 -6.74 -7.44
CA LEU A 168 -12.05 -6.17 -7.03
C LEU A 168 -11.37 -5.44 -8.20
N ILE A 169 -11.07 -4.15 -8.02
CA ILE A 169 -10.37 -3.33 -9.01
C ILE A 169 -9.04 -2.85 -8.42
N PRO A 170 -7.90 -3.37 -8.87
CA PRO A 170 -6.60 -2.93 -8.39
C PRO A 170 -6.13 -1.64 -9.09
N PHE A 171 -5.56 -0.76 -8.29
CA PHE A 171 -4.93 0.49 -8.71
C PHE A 171 -3.55 0.65 -8.08
N LEU A 172 -2.69 1.36 -8.78
CA LEU A 172 -1.38 1.78 -8.29
C LEU A 172 -1.36 3.32 -8.20
N ILE A 173 -0.93 3.85 -7.05
CA ILE A 173 -0.74 5.28 -6.80
C ILE A 173 0.76 5.57 -6.82
N LEU A 174 1.17 6.50 -7.68
CA LEU A 174 2.58 6.81 -7.96
C LEU A 174 2.82 8.32 -7.93
N VAL A 175 4.07 8.72 -7.79
CA VAL A 175 4.46 10.14 -7.89
C VAL A 175 4.52 10.54 -9.37
N ASP A 176 3.74 11.52 -9.79
CA ASP A 176 3.80 12.04 -11.16
C ASP A 176 4.94 13.06 -11.28
N LYS A 177 6.05 12.67 -11.90
CA LYS A 177 7.23 13.55 -12.05
C LYS A 177 7.00 14.70 -13.05
N THR A 178 5.89 14.68 -13.79
CA THR A 178 5.50 15.78 -14.68
C THR A 178 4.75 16.89 -13.96
N LYS A 179 4.41 16.68 -12.68
CA LYS A 179 3.69 17.62 -11.84
C LYS A 179 4.61 18.21 -10.78
N THR A 180 4.39 19.49 -10.48
CA THR A 180 5.09 20.22 -9.42
C THR A 180 4.06 20.86 -8.53
N SER A 181 4.18 20.66 -7.22
CA SER A 181 3.33 21.33 -6.24
C SER A 181 3.73 22.78 -6.06
N SER A 182 2.74 23.66 -5.93
CA SER A 182 2.95 25.06 -5.51
C SER A 182 3.03 25.22 -3.98
N ILE A 183 2.82 24.14 -3.22
CA ILE A 183 2.84 24.14 -1.76
C ILE A 183 4.25 23.78 -1.28
N ASP A 184 4.95 24.76 -0.75
CA ASP A 184 6.29 24.57 -0.19
C ASP A 184 6.24 23.75 1.11
N GLY A 185 7.25 22.90 1.31
CA GLY A 185 7.43 22.15 2.55
C GLY A 185 6.36 21.11 2.86
N MET A 186 5.57 20.63 1.88
CA MET A 186 4.52 19.62 2.08
C MET A 186 5.04 18.35 2.79
N ASN A 187 6.29 17.95 2.51
CA ASN A 187 6.94 16.84 3.21
C ASN A 187 7.08 17.07 4.73
N ARG A 188 7.16 18.31 5.19
CA ARG A 188 7.28 18.65 6.63
C ARG A 188 5.96 18.48 7.38
N MET A 189 4.82 18.46 6.67
CA MET A 189 3.49 18.20 7.23
C MET A 189 3.32 16.73 7.65
N PHE A 190 4.19 15.85 7.15
CA PHE A 190 4.23 14.41 7.42
C PHE A 190 5.54 14.05 8.12
N LYS A 191 5.58 14.17 9.45
CA LYS A 191 6.80 13.94 10.23
C LYS A 191 6.95 12.47 10.58
N VAL A 192 7.93 11.80 9.97
CA VAL A 192 8.25 10.41 10.30
C VAL A 192 9.06 10.34 11.60
N ILE A 193 8.53 9.64 12.60
CA ILE A 193 9.18 9.37 13.89
C ILE A 193 9.44 7.87 14.06
N ARG A 194 10.36 7.52 14.96
CA ARG A 194 10.71 6.13 15.29
C ARG A 194 9.87 5.65 16.48
N LYS A 195 9.08 4.59 16.28
CA LYS A 195 8.29 3.89 17.31
C LYS A 195 9.03 2.59 17.68
N GLY A 196 10.07 2.70 18.52
CA GLY A 196 10.89 1.54 18.94
C GLY A 196 11.97 1.11 17.93
N LYS A 197 12.57 -0.08 18.10
CA LYS A 197 13.75 -0.48 17.29
C LYS A 197 13.44 -0.56 15.79
N ASN A 198 12.28 -1.09 15.38
CA ASN A 198 12.01 -1.41 13.97
C ASN A 198 10.69 -0.83 13.42
N SER A 199 9.93 -0.06 14.22
CA SER A 199 8.68 0.55 13.75
C SER A 199 8.84 2.07 13.60
N LYS A 200 8.14 2.64 12.63
CA LYS A 200 8.06 4.07 12.37
C LYS A 200 6.59 4.46 12.32
N GLU A 201 6.34 5.70 12.67
CA GLU A 201 5.01 6.31 12.67
C GLU A 201 5.11 7.66 11.98
N VAL A 202 4.06 8.04 11.25
CA VAL A 202 3.98 9.38 10.65
C VAL A 202 3.06 10.22 11.50
N ILE A 203 3.60 11.28 12.09
CA ILE A 203 2.81 12.32 12.72
C ILE A 203 2.38 13.30 11.64
N VAL A 204 1.08 13.31 11.37
CA VAL A 204 0.43 14.29 10.51
C VAL A 204 0.24 15.60 11.29
N GLN A 205 0.49 16.73 10.64
CA GLN A 205 0.23 18.04 11.23
C GLN A 205 -1.24 18.15 11.71
N PRO A 206 -1.50 18.57 12.96
CA PRO A 206 -2.86 18.68 13.47
C PRO A 206 -3.74 19.60 12.61
N GLY A 207 -4.95 19.13 12.29
CA GLY A 207 -5.93 19.90 11.53
C GLY A 207 -5.68 19.99 10.03
N LEU A 208 -4.64 19.31 9.51
CA LEU A 208 -4.32 19.28 8.08
C LEU A 208 -5.52 18.81 7.27
N LYS A 209 -5.90 19.59 6.25
CA LYS A 209 -6.99 19.27 5.33
C LYS A 209 -6.45 19.01 3.92
N LYS A 210 -7.26 18.38 3.09
CA LYS A 210 -6.95 18.20 1.66
C LYS A 210 -6.65 19.52 0.95
N SER A 211 -7.29 20.63 1.34
CA SER A 211 -7.05 21.96 0.77
C SER A 211 -5.65 22.53 1.05
N ASP A 212 -4.97 21.99 2.07
CA ASP A 212 -3.62 22.43 2.47
C ASP A 212 -2.52 21.64 1.75
N LEU A 213 -2.91 20.73 0.86
CA LEU A 213 -2.06 19.78 0.16
C LEU A 213 -2.31 19.84 -1.34
N ASP A 214 -1.30 19.44 -2.11
CA ASP A 214 -1.45 19.23 -3.54
C ASP A 214 -1.37 17.74 -3.83
N THR A 215 -2.54 17.10 -3.96
CA THR A 215 -2.64 15.68 -4.30
C THR A 215 -2.47 15.42 -5.80
N SER A 216 -2.39 16.45 -6.64
CA SER A 216 -2.20 16.29 -8.09
C SER A 216 -0.82 15.77 -8.48
N VAL A 217 0.14 15.83 -7.55
CA VAL A 217 1.46 15.19 -7.68
C VAL A 217 1.40 13.66 -7.60
N LEU A 218 0.23 13.09 -7.29
CA LEU A 218 -0.01 11.66 -7.30
C LEU A 218 -0.87 11.28 -8.50
N LYS A 219 -0.51 10.16 -9.13
CA LYS A 219 -1.24 9.56 -10.25
C LYS A 219 -1.83 8.23 -9.84
N ILE A 220 -3.10 8.04 -10.13
CA ILE A 220 -3.81 6.76 -9.96
C ILE A 220 -3.84 6.06 -11.31
N ILE A 221 -3.36 4.81 -11.35
CA ILE A 221 -3.33 3.99 -12.56
C ILE A 221 -4.12 2.71 -12.29
N ASN A 222 -5.11 2.42 -13.13
CA ASN A 222 -5.79 1.13 -13.10
C ASN A 222 -4.85 0.06 -13.65
N VAL A 223 -4.55 -0.96 -12.86
CA VAL A 223 -3.61 -2.02 -13.24
C VAL A 223 -4.29 -3.38 -13.43
N SER A 224 -5.63 -3.39 -13.57
CA SER A 224 -6.42 -4.62 -13.71
C SER A 224 -5.89 -5.51 -14.84
N GLU A 225 -5.66 -4.93 -16.03
CA GLU A 225 -5.20 -5.68 -17.20
C GLU A 225 -3.83 -6.37 -16.99
N TYR A 226 -2.96 -5.78 -16.17
CA TYR A 226 -1.63 -6.33 -15.90
C TYR A 226 -1.69 -7.37 -14.79
N VAL A 227 -2.49 -7.12 -13.75
CA VAL A 227 -2.69 -8.02 -12.63
C VAL A 227 -3.41 -9.30 -13.08
N ASP A 228 -4.39 -9.19 -13.98
CA ASP A 228 -5.15 -10.33 -14.52
C ASP A 228 -4.31 -11.22 -15.44
N LYS A 229 -3.16 -10.74 -15.95
CA LYS A 229 -2.19 -11.57 -16.67
C LYS A 229 -1.26 -12.37 -15.73
N ILE A 230 -1.22 -12.02 -14.44
CA ILE A 230 -0.35 -12.64 -13.43
C ILE A 230 -1.08 -13.77 -12.69
N ILE A 231 -2.37 -13.60 -12.41
CA ILE A 231 -3.23 -14.52 -11.62
C ILE A 231 -3.98 -15.46 -12.56
#